data_AF-A0A9D2L0C7-F1
#
_entry.id   AF-A0A9D2L0C7-F1
#
_cell.length_a   1.000
_cell.length_b   1.000
_cell.length_c   1.000
_cell.angle_alpha   90.00
_cell.angle_beta   90.00
_cell.angle_gamma   90.00
#
_symmetry.space_group_name_H-M   'P 1'
#
loop_
_entity.id
_entity.type
_entity.pdbx_description
1 polymer ?
#
loop_
_entity_poly.entity_id
_entity_poly.type
_entity_poly.pdbx_seq_one_letter_code
_entity_poly.pdbx_strand_id
1 'polypeptide(L)'
;SMRIYERDYYCFGCGEGGDVFDFVQRMEKLTFREAFEELGGTYPEKEEEPSFRRRRLAYQRQKGREAARNREVWERQEKQDLIRQSNDLYWCVRLYQPLSDAWCDAYNAWQKVLYRLEYLNGKR
;
A
#
# COMPACT_ATOMS: atom_id res chain seq x y z
N SER A 1 -20.56 5.91 -5.33
CA SER A 1 -20.72 6.85 -6.47
C SER A 1 -20.14 8.19 -6.07
N MET A 2 -19.47 8.90 -6.98
CA MET A 2 -18.88 10.22 -6.73
C MET A 2 -19.56 11.25 -7.63
N ARG A 3 -19.82 12.45 -7.12
CA ARG A 3 -20.22 13.62 -7.92
C ARG A 3 -19.22 14.76 -7.72
N ILE A 4 -18.99 15.49 -8.79
CA ILE A 4 -18.14 16.68 -8.83
C ILE A 4 -19.05 17.87 -9.11
N TYR A 5 -18.94 18.89 -8.28
CA TYR A 5 -19.61 20.17 -8.42
C TYR A 5 -18.60 21.22 -8.91
N GLU A 6 -19.04 22.45 -9.12
CA GLU A 6 -18.17 23.51 -9.66
C GLU A 6 -16.96 23.82 -8.78
N ARG A 7 -17.10 23.70 -7.45
CA ARG A 7 -16.04 24.03 -6.47
C ARG A 7 -15.66 22.89 -5.53
N ASP A 8 -16.51 21.88 -5.42
CA ASP A 8 -16.41 20.84 -4.40
C ASP A 8 -16.71 19.46 -5.00
N TYR A 9 -16.34 18.40 -4.27
CA TYR A 9 -16.72 17.03 -4.61
C TYR A 9 -17.41 16.35 -3.43
N TYR A 10 -18.19 15.31 -3.74
CA TYR A 10 -18.78 14.46 -2.72
C TYR A 10 -18.84 13.00 -3.16
N CYS A 11 -18.37 12.11 -2.29
CA CYS A 11 -18.42 10.67 -2.45
C CYS A 11 -19.55 10.08 -1.60
N PHE A 12 -20.64 9.66 -2.24
CA PHE A 12 -21.78 9.01 -1.59
C PHE A 12 -21.48 7.60 -1.06
N GLY A 13 -20.30 7.05 -1.39
CA GLY A 13 -19.87 5.74 -0.89
C GLY A 13 -19.25 5.79 0.50
N CYS A 14 -18.41 6.80 0.76
CA CYS A 14 -17.71 6.95 2.04
C CYS A 14 -18.12 8.19 2.85
N GLY A 15 -18.95 9.08 2.29
CA GLY A 15 -19.39 10.32 2.94
C GLY A 15 -18.36 11.44 2.90
N GLU A 16 -17.22 11.22 2.26
CA GLU A 16 -16.16 12.22 2.12
C GLU A 16 -16.53 13.29 1.08
N GLY A 17 -16.22 14.53 1.39
CA GLY A 17 -16.34 15.66 0.48
C GLY A 17 -15.41 16.79 0.91
N GLY A 18 -15.25 17.77 0.04
CA GLY A 18 -14.35 18.89 0.25
C GLY A 18 -14.03 19.59 -1.06
N ASP A 19 -13.01 20.44 -1.02
CA ASP A 19 -12.56 21.20 -2.18
C ASP A 19 -11.52 20.44 -3.02
N VAL A 20 -10.96 21.10 -4.03
CA VAL A 20 -9.91 20.54 -4.89
C VAL A 20 -8.63 20.18 -4.11
N PHE A 21 -8.28 20.92 -3.05
CA PHE A 21 -7.11 20.62 -2.23
C PHE A 21 -7.38 19.43 -1.32
N ASP A 22 -8.55 19.31 -0.73
CA ASP A 22 -8.93 18.14 0.07
C ASP A 22 -8.87 16.86 -0.78
N PHE A 23 -9.33 16.95 -2.03
CA PHE A 23 -9.26 15.84 -2.98
C PHE A 23 -7.81 15.42 -3.23
N VAL A 24 -6.94 16.35 -3.64
CA VAL A 24 -5.54 16.06 -3.99
C VAL A 24 -4.72 15.63 -2.77
N GLN A 25 -4.88 16.29 -1.62
CA GLN A 25 -4.20 15.94 -0.38
C GLN A 25 -4.51 14.50 0.05
N ARG A 26 -5.78 14.08 -0.04
CA ARG A 26 -6.18 12.72 0.36
C ARG A 26 -5.79 11.68 -0.67
N MET A 27 -5.97 11.98 -1.97
CA MET A 27 -5.63 11.07 -3.06
C MET A 27 -4.13 10.77 -3.10
N GLU A 28 -3.30 11.81 -2.96
CA GLU A 28 -1.85 11.72 -3.11
C GLU A 28 -1.09 11.71 -1.77
N LYS A 29 -1.80 11.74 -0.64
CA LYS A 29 -1.25 11.85 0.73
C LYS A 29 -0.27 13.03 0.85
N LEU A 30 -0.68 14.18 0.33
CA LEU A 30 0.11 15.41 0.31
C LEU A 30 -0.31 16.36 1.43
N THR A 31 0.61 17.22 1.83
CA THR A 31 0.30 18.42 2.62
C THR A 31 -0.34 19.49 1.74
N PHE A 32 -1.03 20.47 2.34
CA PHE A 32 -1.64 21.58 1.60
C PHE A 32 -0.64 22.32 0.70
N ARG A 33 0.57 22.59 1.22
CA ARG A 33 1.65 23.24 0.47
C ARG A 33 2.03 22.44 -0.78
N GLU A 34 2.11 21.12 -0.65
CA GLU A 34 2.44 20.23 -1.77
C GLU A 34 1.28 20.10 -2.76
N ALA A 35 0.03 20.07 -2.28
CA ALA A 35 -1.15 20.05 -3.14
C ALA A 35 -1.29 21.36 -3.95
N PHE A 36 -0.99 22.52 -3.33
CA PHE A 36 -0.94 23.80 -4.03
C PHE A 36 0.10 23.81 -5.14
N GLU A 37 1.31 23.30 -4.88
CA GLU A 37 2.36 23.17 -5.89
C GLU A 37 1.97 22.20 -7.01
N GLU A 38 1.31 21.07 -6.69
CA GLU A 38 0.86 20.09 -7.67
C GLU A 38 -0.23 20.67 -8.59
N LEU A 39 -1.10 21.53 -8.05
CA LEU A 39 -2.17 22.21 -8.78
C LEU A 39 -1.68 23.42 -9.60
N GLY A 40 -0.36 23.66 -9.67
CA GLY A 40 0.25 24.73 -10.47
C GLY A 40 0.54 26.02 -9.70
N GLY A 41 0.34 26.03 -8.39
CA GLY A 41 0.74 27.12 -7.51
C GLY A 41 2.25 27.26 -7.42
N THR A 42 2.76 28.49 -7.36
CA THR A 42 4.18 28.78 -7.16
C THR A 42 4.35 29.67 -5.94
N TYR A 43 5.32 29.33 -5.09
CA TYR A 43 5.73 30.20 -3.98
C TYR A 43 6.89 31.09 -4.45
N PRO A 44 6.91 32.39 -4.11
CA PRO A 44 7.98 33.30 -4.51
C PRO A 44 9.36 32.84 -4.01
N GLU A 45 9.41 32.22 -2.82
CA GLU A 45 10.60 31.57 -2.26
C GLU A 45 11.23 30.51 -3.17
N LYS A 46 10.43 29.87 -4.04
CA LYS A 46 10.89 28.85 -4.96
C LYS A 46 11.31 29.41 -6.30
N GLU A 47 10.90 30.60 -6.70
CA GLU A 47 11.19 31.17 -8.03
C GLU A 47 12.70 31.25 -8.33
N GLU A 48 13.51 31.49 -7.29
CA GLU A 48 14.97 31.50 -7.37
C GLU A 48 15.63 30.11 -7.28
N GLU A 49 14.88 29.04 -7.01
CA GLU A 49 15.46 27.69 -6.97
C GLU A 49 15.94 27.23 -8.35
N PRO A 50 17.18 26.70 -8.45
CA PRO A 50 17.66 26.11 -9.69
C PRO A 50 16.74 24.98 -10.17
N SER A 51 16.32 25.04 -11.44
CA SER A 51 15.45 24.05 -12.10
C SER A 51 15.87 22.59 -11.86
N PHE A 52 17.18 22.34 -11.75
CA PHE A 52 17.74 21.01 -11.45
C PHE A 52 17.33 20.48 -10.07
N ARG A 53 17.29 21.33 -9.03
CA ARG A 53 16.91 20.93 -7.67
C ARG A 53 15.43 20.54 -7.61
N ARG A 54 14.55 21.32 -8.26
CA ARG A 54 13.12 21.01 -8.39
C ARG A 54 12.90 19.66 -9.08
N ARG A 55 13.57 19.41 -10.22
CA ARG A 55 13.49 18.13 -10.96
C ARG A 55 13.97 16.94 -10.12
N ARG A 56 15.04 17.12 -9.34
CA ARG A 56 15.58 16.07 -8.46
C ARG A 56 14.60 15.72 -7.33
N LEU A 57 13.99 16.71 -6.69
CA LEU A 57 13.00 16.49 -5.63
C LEU A 57 11.74 15.78 -6.16
N ALA A 58 11.24 16.20 -7.33
CA ALA A 58 10.12 15.53 -7.99
C ALA A 58 10.43 14.06 -8.32
N TYR A 59 11.63 13.78 -8.84
CA TYR A 59 12.10 12.41 -9.10
C TYR A 59 12.20 11.57 -7.81
N GLN A 60 12.75 12.13 -6.74
CA GLN A 60 12.84 11.44 -5.45
C GLN A 60 11.45 11.10 -4.88
N ARG A 61 10.50 12.03 -5.00
CA ARG A 61 9.09 11.80 -4.61
C ARG A 61 8.46 10.68 -5.44
N GLN A 62 8.59 10.72 -6.77
CA GLN A 62 8.09 9.66 -7.65
C GLN A 62 8.68 8.29 -7.30
N LYS A 63 10.01 8.21 -7.13
CA LYS A 63 10.69 6.98 -6.75
C LYS A 63 10.25 6.46 -5.38
N GLY A 64 10.02 7.37 -4.42
CA GLY A 64 9.48 7.02 -3.11
C GLY A 64 8.07 6.42 -3.18
N ARG A 65 7.19 7.02 -4.00
CA ARG A 65 5.82 6.53 -4.27
C ARG A 65 5.85 5.15 -4.95
N GLU A 66 6.68 5.00 -5.97
CA GLU A 66 6.85 3.73 -6.68
C GLU A 66 7.37 2.63 -5.73
N ALA A 67 8.37 2.93 -4.91
CA ALA A 67 8.87 2.00 -3.91
C ALA A 67 7.81 1.61 -2.88
N ALA A 68 6.96 2.55 -2.43
CA ALA A 68 5.84 2.25 -1.53
C ALA A 68 4.81 1.34 -2.19
N ARG A 69 4.42 1.63 -3.44
CA ARG A 69 3.50 0.79 -4.21
C ARG A 69 4.07 -0.62 -4.44
N ASN A 70 5.34 -0.72 -4.79
CA ASN A 70 6.01 -2.01 -4.99
C ASN A 70 6.08 -2.82 -3.70
N ARG A 71 6.29 -2.17 -2.53
CA ARG A 71 6.20 -2.82 -1.21
C ARG A 71 4.80 -3.37 -0.95
N GLU A 72 3.75 -2.57 -1.16
CA GLU A 72 2.37 -3.02 -0.96
C GLU A 72 1.99 -4.19 -1.87
N VAL A 73 2.42 -4.15 -3.14
CA VAL A 73 2.21 -5.24 -4.10
C VAL A 73 2.96 -6.49 -3.67
N TRP A 74 4.21 -6.35 -3.24
CA TRP A 74 5.03 -7.46 -2.76
C TRP A 74 4.42 -8.10 -1.51
N GLU A 75 4.03 -7.32 -0.51
CA GLU A 75 3.37 -7.82 0.70
C GLU A 75 2.05 -8.54 0.38
N ARG A 76 1.27 -8.00 -0.57
CA ARG A 76 0.05 -8.65 -1.04
C ARG A 76 0.33 -10.00 -1.69
N GLN A 77 1.33 -10.07 -2.56
CA GLN A 77 1.71 -11.32 -3.22
C GLN A 77 2.24 -12.34 -2.20
N GLU A 78 3.11 -11.92 -1.28
CA GLU A 78 3.62 -12.79 -0.22
C GLU A 78 2.49 -13.39 0.61
N LYS A 79 1.48 -12.58 1.00
CA LYS A 79 0.29 -13.08 1.70
C LYS A 79 -0.48 -14.11 0.88
N GLN A 80 -0.67 -13.88 -0.42
CA GLN A 80 -1.39 -14.83 -1.29
C GLN A 80 -0.64 -16.16 -1.41
N ASP A 81 0.68 -16.12 -1.58
CA ASP A 81 1.51 -17.32 -1.67
C ASP A 81 1.52 -18.11 -0.35
N LEU A 82 1.59 -17.41 0.79
CA LEU A 82 1.49 -18.03 2.10
C LEU A 82 0.12 -18.66 2.33
N ILE A 83 -0.97 -18.01 1.92
CA ILE A 83 -2.32 -18.60 2.00
C ILE A 83 -2.41 -19.87 1.15
N ARG A 84 -1.86 -19.86 -0.07
CA ARG A 84 -1.79 -21.05 -0.93
C ARG A 84 -1.02 -22.18 -0.24
N GLN A 85 0.20 -21.90 0.24
CA GLN A 85 1.02 -22.87 0.96
C GLN A 85 0.30 -23.41 2.21
N SER A 86 -0.40 -22.54 2.95
CA SER A 86 -1.16 -22.93 4.14
C SER A 86 -2.23 -23.97 3.80
N ASN A 87 -2.97 -23.75 2.71
CA ASN A 87 -3.99 -24.68 2.24
C ASN A 87 -3.38 -26.02 1.80
N ASP A 88 -2.26 -26.00 1.05
CA ASP A 88 -1.60 -27.22 0.58
C ASP A 88 -1.06 -28.04 1.76
N LEU A 89 -0.40 -27.39 2.72
CA LEU A 89 0.13 -28.05 3.91
C LEU A 89 -0.97 -28.58 4.82
N TYR A 90 -2.09 -27.86 4.94
CA TYR A 90 -3.27 -28.35 5.64
C TYR A 90 -3.78 -29.67 5.04
N TRP A 91 -3.80 -29.80 3.72
CA TRP A 91 -4.14 -31.07 3.06
C TRP A 91 -3.11 -32.16 3.36
N CYS A 92 -1.80 -31.86 3.26
CA CYS A 92 -0.74 -32.83 3.58
C CYS A 92 -0.85 -33.38 5.02
N VAL A 93 -1.08 -32.50 6.00
CA VAL A 93 -1.26 -32.89 7.42
C VAL A 93 -2.46 -33.83 7.60
N ARG A 94 -3.49 -33.69 6.77
CA ARG A 94 -4.68 -34.57 6.81
C ARG A 94 -4.49 -35.90 6.05
N LEU A 95 -3.55 -35.96 5.11
CA LEU A 95 -3.29 -37.14 4.30
C LEU A 95 -2.30 -38.11 4.97
N TYR A 96 -1.30 -37.59 5.66
CA TYR A 96 -0.28 -38.42 6.30
C TYR A 96 -0.73 -38.98 7.65
N GLN A 97 -0.19 -40.14 8.00
CA GLN A 97 -0.41 -40.73 9.33
C GLN A 97 0.10 -39.78 10.41
N PRO A 98 -0.70 -39.47 11.45
CA PRO A 98 -0.26 -38.63 12.56
C PRO A 98 1.06 -39.11 13.15
N LEU A 99 1.96 -38.17 13.44
CA LEU A 99 3.30 -38.39 14.02
C LEU A 99 4.29 -39.18 13.13
N SER A 100 3.97 -39.43 11.86
CA SER A 100 4.98 -39.83 10.88
C SER A 100 5.91 -38.67 10.53
N ASP A 101 7.11 -38.97 10.01
CA ASP A 101 8.07 -37.93 9.58
C ASP A 101 7.44 -36.94 8.59
N ALA A 102 6.73 -37.46 7.58
CA ALA A 102 6.03 -36.65 6.59
C ALA A 102 4.93 -35.77 7.22
N TRP A 103 4.23 -36.27 8.23
CA TRP A 103 3.25 -35.48 8.98
C TRP A 103 3.92 -34.37 9.81
N CYS A 104 5.00 -34.70 10.52
CA CYS A 104 5.76 -33.76 11.33
C CYS A 104 6.33 -32.62 10.46
N ASP A 105 6.90 -32.94 9.30
CA ASP A 105 7.41 -31.96 8.35
C ASP A 105 6.32 -31.04 7.82
N ALA A 106 5.19 -31.59 7.38
CA ALA A 106 4.06 -30.82 6.88
C ALA A 106 3.47 -29.92 7.98
N TYR A 107 3.31 -30.44 9.20
CA TYR A 107 2.78 -29.70 10.34
C TYR A 107 3.71 -28.55 10.74
N ASN A 108 5.01 -28.82 10.86
CA ASN A 108 6.01 -27.80 11.19
C ASN A 108 6.09 -26.70 10.12
N ALA A 109 6.04 -27.07 8.84
CA ALA A 109 5.98 -26.10 7.75
C ALA A 109 4.70 -25.25 7.84
N TRP A 110 3.56 -25.88 8.14
CA TRP A 110 2.28 -25.19 8.27
C TRP A 110 2.30 -24.16 9.40
N GLN A 111 2.86 -24.51 10.56
CA GLN A 111 3.03 -23.59 11.69
C GLN A 111 3.89 -22.37 11.32
N LYS A 112 4.98 -22.56 10.56
CA LYS A 112 5.83 -21.45 10.08
C LYS A 112 5.06 -20.50 9.15
N VAL A 113 4.25 -21.05 8.25
CA VAL A 113 3.40 -20.25 7.34
C VAL A 113 2.37 -19.44 8.12
N LEU A 114 1.69 -20.07 9.09
CA LEU A 114 0.72 -19.39 9.96
C LEU A 114 1.36 -18.24 10.74
N TYR A 115 2.51 -18.48 11.38
CA TYR A 115 3.26 -17.44 12.08
C TYR A 115 3.60 -16.26 11.16
N ARG A 116 4.05 -16.54 9.93
CA ARG A 116 4.38 -15.48 8.97
C ARG A 116 3.14 -14.67 8.56
N LEU A 117 2.01 -15.34 8.33
CA LEU A 117 0.73 -14.67 8.02
C LEU A 117 0.26 -13.79 9.18
N GLU A 118 0.31 -14.30 10.41
CA GLU A 118 -0.02 -13.53 11.62
C GLU A 118 0.87 -12.29 11.74
N TYR A 119 2.18 -12.44 11.55
CA TYR A 119 3.11 -11.31 11.57
C TYR A 119 2.78 -10.25 10.52
N LEU A 120 2.47 -10.66 9.28
CA LEU A 120 2.11 -9.73 8.20
C LEU A 120 0.71 -9.10 8.40
N ASN A 121 -0.16 -9.71 9.19
CA ASN A 121 -1.48 -9.17 9.53
C ASN A 121 -1.44 -8.28 10.78
N GLY A 122 -0.58 -8.58 11.75
CA GLY A 122 -0.36 -7.81 12.98
C GLY A 122 0.54 -6.58 12.82
N LYS A 123 1.16 -6.39 11.66
CA LYS A 123 1.95 -5.18 11.31
C LYS A 123 1.12 -3.89 11.14
N ARG A 124 -0.06 -3.79 11.75
CA ARG A 124 -0.90 -2.59 11.70
C ARG A 124 -0.67 -1.69 12.90
#